data_AF-A0A976XIT9-F1
#
_entry.id   AF-A0A976XIT9-F1
#
_cell.length_a   1.000
_cell.length_b   1.000
_cell.length_c   1.000
_cell.angle_alpha   90.00
_cell.angle_beta   90.00
_cell.angle_gamma   90.00
#
_symmetry.space_group_name_H-M   'P 1'
#
loop_
_entity.id
_entity.type
_entity.pdbx_description
1 polymer ?
#
loop_
_entity_poly.entity_id
_entity_poly.type
_entity_poly.pdbx_seq_one_letter_code
_entity_poly.pdbx_strand_id
1 'polypeptide(L)'
;MEPIVREVSKETGLHIEVFNVNNKKGSKVYSKISLLCNTNSVPLYYNLKSGYSIVGVTTHENLRNWALGQNPSKIANVRMEELEEAAYRVTIRIKGEEKMIKRYGISDQQ
;
A
#
# COMPACT_ATOMS: atom_id res chain seq x y z
N MET A 1 -7.01 -6.11 4.59
CA MET A 1 -6.17 -4.92 4.83
C MET A 1 -4.73 -5.40 4.79
N GLU A 2 -3.94 -4.83 3.89
CA GLU A 2 -2.52 -5.20 3.73
C GLU A 2 -1.75 -4.99 5.03
N PRO A 3 -0.73 -5.82 5.32
CA PRO A 3 0.05 -5.73 6.56
C PRO A 3 0.65 -4.34 6.80
N ILE A 4 1.21 -3.74 5.75
CA ILE A 4 1.88 -2.43 5.81
C ILE A 4 0.94 -1.29 6.22
N VAL A 5 -0.32 -1.32 5.77
CA VAL A 5 -1.33 -0.33 6.13
C VAL A 5 -1.71 -0.46 7.60
N ARG A 6 -1.82 -1.70 8.11
CA ARG A 6 -2.12 -1.96 9.52
C ARG A 6 -0.99 -1.48 10.43
N GLU A 7 0.27 -1.70 10.04
CA GLU A 7 1.45 -1.25 10.77
C GLU A 7 1.49 0.28 10.85
N VAL A 8 1.39 0.97 9.71
CA VAL A 8 1.36 2.44 9.67
C VAL A 8 0.19 3.00 10.50
N SER A 9 -1.01 2.40 10.42
CA SER A 9 -2.15 2.82 11.24
C SER A 9 -1.90 2.67 12.74
N LYS A 10 -1.21 1.60 13.17
CA LYS A 10 -0.85 1.41 14.58
C LYS A 10 0.20 2.42 15.03
N GLU A 11 1.25 2.62 14.25
CA GLU A 11 2.36 3.53 14.60
C GLU A 11 1.94 4.99 14.67
N THR A 12 1.10 5.42 13.73
CA THR A 12 0.67 6.81 13.63
C THR A 12 -0.58 7.10 14.46
N GLY A 13 -1.29 6.07 14.91
CA GLY A 13 -2.62 6.20 15.53
C GLY A 13 -3.71 6.66 14.55
N LEU A 14 -3.42 6.73 13.25
CA LEU A 14 -4.35 7.20 12.23
C LEU A 14 -5.13 6.04 11.61
N HIS A 15 -6.44 6.24 11.47
CA HIS A 15 -7.28 5.31 10.73
C HIS A 15 -7.08 5.47 9.22
N ILE A 16 -6.67 4.40 8.55
CA ILE A 16 -6.58 4.34 7.08
C ILE A 16 -7.73 3.49 6.55
N GLU A 17 -8.66 4.10 5.82
CA GLU A 17 -9.76 3.39 5.19
C GLU A 17 -9.31 2.73 3.87
N VAL A 18 -9.59 1.44 3.71
CA VAL A 18 -9.19 0.67 2.52
C VAL A 18 -10.43 0.23 1.76
N PHE A 19 -10.51 0.63 0.48
CA PHE A 19 -11.59 0.26 -0.42
C PHE A 19 -11.15 -0.80 -1.42
N ASN A 20 -11.92 -1.88 -1.55
CA ASN A 20 -11.75 -2.83 -2.64
C ASN A 20 -12.45 -2.29 -3.90
N VAL A 21 -11.67 -1.97 -4.93
CA VAL A 21 -12.15 -1.40 -6.20
C VAL A 21 -13.05 -2.37 -6.99
N ASN A 22 -13.00 -3.67 -6.71
CA ASN A 22 -13.81 -4.68 -7.39
C ASN A 22 -15.29 -4.67 -6.96
N ASN A 23 -15.66 -3.90 -5.93
CA ASN A 23 -17.06 -3.74 -5.52
C ASN A 23 -17.61 -2.36 -5.89
N LYS A 24 -18.95 -2.26 -6.01
CA LYS A 24 -19.64 -1.04 -6.45
C LYS A 24 -19.31 0.20 -5.62
N LYS A 25 -19.14 0.04 -4.29
CA LYS A 25 -18.80 1.17 -3.40
C LYS A 25 -17.37 1.64 -3.67
N GLY A 26 -16.41 0.72 -3.68
CA GLY A 26 -15.00 1.02 -3.90
C GLY A 26 -14.72 1.57 -5.29
N SER A 27 -15.34 1.01 -6.33
CA SER A 27 -15.27 1.53 -7.70
C SER A 27 -15.72 2.99 -7.79
N LYS A 28 -16.87 3.35 -7.16
CA LYS A 28 -17.36 4.74 -7.13
C LYS A 28 -16.40 5.70 -6.44
N VAL A 29 -15.81 5.29 -5.31
CA VAL A 29 -14.83 6.11 -4.59
C VAL A 29 -13.57 6.27 -5.45
N TYR A 30 -13.07 5.16 -6.00
CA TYR A 30 -11.89 5.14 -6.85
C TYR A 30 -12.04 6.08 -8.05
N SER A 31 -13.13 6.01 -8.81
CA SER A 31 -13.32 6.89 -9.99
C SER A 31 -13.22 8.38 -9.67
N LYS A 32 -13.65 8.81 -8.48
CA LYS A 32 -13.53 10.21 -8.07
C LYS A 32 -12.09 10.60 -7.73
N ILE A 33 -11.40 9.75 -6.99
CA ILE A 33 -10.03 9.99 -6.54
C ILE A 33 -9.02 9.83 -7.69
N SER A 34 -9.25 8.88 -8.59
CA SER A 34 -8.40 8.58 -9.74
C SER A 34 -8.37 9.76 -10.72
N LEU A 35 -9.52 10.41 -10.96
CA LEU A 35 -9.62 11.68 -11.71
C LEU A 35 -8.84 12.80 -11.03
N LEU A 36 -8.99 12.95 -9.70
CA LEU A 36 -8.28 13.97 -8.93
C LEU A 36 -6.76 13.79 -8.97
N CYS A 37 -6.30 12.54 -8.98
CA CYS A 37 -4.89 12.18 -9.02
C CYS A 37 -4.33 12.02 -10.44
N ASN A 38 -5.15 12.21 -11.48
CA ASN A 38 -4.82 11.97 -12.89
C ASN A 38 -4.13 10.60 -13.12
N THR A 39 -4.71 9.52 -12.58
CA THR A 39 -4.17 8.16 -12.68
C THR A 39 -5.29 7.12 -12.77
N ASN A 40 -5.01 6.00 -13.42
CA ASN A 40 -5.90 4.82 -13.47
C ASN A 40 -5.23 3.56 -12.91
N SER A 41 -4.18 3.74 -12.11
CA SER A 41 -3.42 2.64 -11.50
C SER A 41 -3.92 2.32 -10.09
N VAL A 42 -3.65 1.08 -9.67
CA VAL A 42 -3.84 0.60 -8.30
C VAL A 42 -2.57 -0.13 -7.83
N PRO A 43 -2.26 -0.16 -6.52
CA PRO A 43 -2.96 0.56 -5.45
C PRO A 43 -2.79 2.08 -5.55
N LEU A 44 -3.77 2.83 -5.03
CA LEU A 44 -3.79 4.29 -5.00
C LEU A 44 -4.08 4.74 -3.57
N TYR A 45 -3.15 5.50 -3.00
CA TYR A 45 -3.27 6.10 -1.67
C TYR A 45 -3.53 7.59 -1.83
N TYR A 46 -4.53 8.12 -1.13
CA TYR A 46 -4.88 9.54 -1.20
C TYR A 46 -5.18 10.11 0.19
N ASN A 47 -4.43 11.12 0.61
CA ASN A 47 -4.62 11.77 1.91
C ASN A 47 -5.53 12.99 1.72
N LEU A 48 -6.75 12.92 2.26
CA LEU A 48 -7.75 13.99 2.15
C LEU A 48 -7.32 15.29 2.82
N LYS A 49 -6.45 15.23 3.84
CA LYS A 49 -5.99 16.41 4.59
C LYS A 49 -4.90 17.17 3.86
N SER A 50 -3.90 16.47 3.34
CA SER A 50 -2.74 17.10 2.66
C SER A 50 -2.88 17.18 1.15
N GLY A 51 -3.79 16.40 0.55
CA GLY A 51 -3.95 16.28 -0.89
C GLY A 51 -2.87 15.42 -1.57
N TYR A 52 -1.93 14.85 -0.80
CA TYR A 52 -0.87 14.01 -1.35
C TYR A 52 -1.38 12.62 -1.75
N SER A 53 -0.80 12.10 -2.84
CA SER A 53 -1.11 10.79 -3.40
C SER A 53 0.14 9.94 -3.61
N ILE A 54 -0.04 8.62 -3.51
CA ILE A 54 0.96 7.62 -3.90
C ILE A 54 0.29 6.67 -4.89
N VAL A 55 0.95 6.39 -6.01
CA VAL A 55 0.47 5.49 -7.05
C VAL A 55 1.38 4.28 -7.14
N GLY A 56 0.82 3.08 -7.05
CA GLY A 56 1.54 1.82 -7.17
C GLY A 56 2.21 1.37 -5.86
N VAL A 57 3.18 0.48 -6.00
CA VAL A 57 3.94 -0.09 -4.88
C VAL A 57 4.70 1.02 -4.14
N THR A 58 4.72 0.96 -2.81
CA THR A 58 5.34 1.97 -1.95
C THR A 58 6.01 1.31 -0.74
N THR A 59 6.90 2.06 -0.08
CA THR A 59 7.57 1.63 1.15
C THR A 59 6.75 1.99 2.39
N HIS A 60 7.13 1.38 3.51
CA HIS A 60 6.55 1.70 4.82
C HIS A 60 6.79 3.16 5.18
N GLU A 61 8.01 3.65 4.98
CA GLU A 61 8.37 5.06 5.24
C GLU A 61 7.53 6.02 4.40
N ASN A 62 7.38 5.77 3.10
CA ASN A 62 6.56 6.63 2.24
C ASN A 62 5.11 6.61 2.67
N LEU A 63 4.55 5.45 2.99
CA LEU A 63 3.18 5.32 3.45
C LEU A 63 2.99 6.02 4.82
N ARG A 64 3.96 5.94 5.72
CA ARG A 64 3.95 6.64 7.01
C ARG A 64 3.99 8.15 6.84
N ASN A 65 4.91 8.67 6.03
CA ASN A 65 5.02 10.10 5.75
C ASN A 65 3.74 10.62 5.08
N TRP A 66 3.20 9.88 4.11
CA TRP A 66 1.91 10.17 3.50
C TRP A 66 0.78 10.22 4.53
N ALA A 67 0.70 9.25 5.45
CA ALA A 67 -0.34 9.22 6.49
C ALA A 67 -0.26 10.45 7.40
N LEU A 68 0.95 10.88 7.76
CA LEU A 68 1.22 12.08 8.56
C LEU A 68 1.00 13.40 7.78
N GLY A 69 0.61 13.33 6.50
CA GLY A 69 0.39 14.50 5.65
C GLY A 69 1.67 15.16 5.16
N GLN A 70 2.80 14.46 5.26
CA GLN A 70 4.08 14.88 4.72
C GLN A 70 4.21 14.42 3.26
N ASN A 71 4.99 15.13 2.47
CA ASN A 71 5.18 14.81 1.05
C ASN A 71 5.88 13.46 0.92
N PRO A 72 5.25 12.41 0.35
CA PRO A 72 5.93 11.16 0.09
C PRO A 72 6.99 11.37 -1.00
N SER A 73 8.18 10.85 -0.77
CA SER A 73 9.29 10.99 -1.72
C SER A 73 8.91 10.35 -3.05
N LYS A 74 8.95 11.11 -4.16
CA LYS A 74 8.64 10.63 -5.54
C LYS A 74 9.49 9.42 -5.94
N ILE A 75 10.69 9.39 -5.39
CA ILE A 75 11.61 8.27 -5.38
C ILE A 75 12.03 8.24 -3.92
N ALA A 76 11.38 7.44 -3.08
CA ALA A 76 12.12 6.99 -1.92
C ALA A 76 13.39 6.33 -2.48
N ASN A 77 14.53 6.51 -1.84
CA ASN A 77 15.68 5.63 -2.07
C ASN A 77 15.27 4.25 -1.56
N VAL A 78 14.34 3.61 -2.26
CA VAL A 78 13.85 2.30 -1.93
C VAL A 78 14.99 1.39 -2.27
N ARG A 79 15.57 0.77 -1.24
CA ARG A 79 16.51 -0.31 -1.49
C ARG A 79 15.75 -1.36 -2.28
N MET A 80 16.36 -1.91 -3.33
CA MET A 80 15.67 -2.88 -4.19
C MET A 80 15.03 -4.02 -3.38
N GLU A 81 15.65 -4.39 -2.28
CA GLU A 81 15.16 -5.35 -1.27
C GLU A 81 13.75 -5.01 -0.74
N GLU A 82 13.46 -3.74 -0.45
CA GLU A 82 12.15 -3.30 0.06
C GLU A 82 11.08 -3.28 -1.04
N LEU A 83 11.47 -2.97 -2.29
CA LEU A 83 10.59 -3.09 -3.46
C LEU A 83 10.28 -4.55 -3.77
N GLU A 84 11.27 -5.44 -3.66
CA GLU A 84 11.11 -6.87 -3.85
C GLU A 84 10.20 -7.49 -2.78
N GLU A 85 10.36 -7.13 -1.51
CA GLU A 85 9.46 -7.59 -0.45
C GLU A 85 8.03 -7.09 -0.66
N ALA A 86 7.86 -5.82 -1.03
CA ALA A 86 6.55 -5.24 -1.31
C ALA A 86 5.90 -5.86 -2.57
N ALA A 87 6.66 -6.09 -3.63
CA ALA A 87 6.20 -6.78 -4.84
C ALA A 87 5.85 -8.25 -4.58
N TYR A 88 6.61 -8.93 -3.71
CA TYR A 88 6.34 -10.31 -3.29
C TYR A 88 5.01 -10.42 -2.53
N ARG A 89 4.68 -9.45 -1.67
CA ARG A 89 3.37 -9.36 -1.00
C ARG A 89 2.21 -9.14 -1.98
N VAL A 90 2.47 -8.52 -3.14
CA VAL A 90 1.47 -8.18 -4.18
C VAL A 90 1.37 -9.26 -5.27
N THR A 91 2.28 -10.24 -5.30
CA THR A 91 2.25 -11.31 -6.31
C THR A 91 1.11 -12.29 -6.04
N ILE A 92 -0.09 -11.97 -6.54
CA ILE A 92 -1.21 -12.90 -6.70
C ILE A 92 -1.19 -13.39 -8.14
N ARG A 93 -0.74 -14.64 -8.35
CA ARG A 93 -0.86 -15.32 -9.64
C ARG A 93 -2.30 -15.81 -9.83
N ILE A 94 -3.01 -15.28 -10.82
CA ILE A 94 -4.25 -15.89 -11.34
C ILE A 94 -3.85 -16.85 -12.48
N LYS A 95 -3.98 -18.15 -12.17
CA LYS A 95 -3.89 -19.37 -13.01
C LYS A 95 -2.74 -19.47 -14.01
N GLY A 96 -1.70 -20.18 -13.57
CA GLY A 96 -0.67 -20.78 -14.40
C GLY A 96 0.63 -20.85 -13.63
N GLU A 97 0.82 -21.95 -12.89
CA GLU A 97 2.01 -22.31 -12.11
C GLU A 97 2.13 -21.75 -10.68
N GLU A 98 2.17 -22.70 -9.75
CA GLU A 98 2.38 -22.53 -8.32
C GLU A 98 3.80 -22.05 -8.01
N LYS A 99 3.93 -21.18 -7.00
CA LYS A 99 4.89 -21.40 -5.90
C LYS A 99 4.56 -20.49 -4.72
N MET A 100 4.18 -21.13 -3.62
CA MET A 100 3.95 -20.54 -2.30
C MET A 100 5.28 -20.47 -1.54
N ILE A 101 5.56 -19.35 -0.86
CA ILE A 101 6.41 -19.39 0.34
C ILE A 101 5.70 -18.61 1.45
N LYS A 102 5.05 -19.34 2.35
CA LYS A 102 4.81 -18.88 3.72
C LYS A 102 5.92 -19.46 4.59
N ARG A 103 6.64 -18.60 5.32
CA ARG A 103 7.14 -18.93 6.65
C ARG A 103 6.87 -17.73 7.56
N TYR A 104 5.81 -17.83 8.36
CA TYR A 104 5.76 -17.15 9.64
C TYR A 104 6.37 -18.10 10.68
N GLY A 105 7.28 -17.58 11.49
CA GLY A 105 7.87 -18.29 12.61
C GLY A 105 9.18 -17.65 13.04
N ILE A 106 9.09 -16.48 13.70
CA ILE A 106 10.05 -16.19 14.76
C ILE A 106 9.76 -17.20 15.86
N SER A 107 10.78 -18.00 16.17
CA SER A 107 10.90 -18.78 17.39
C SER A 107 12.40 -18.82 17.70
N ASP A 108 12.94 -17.66 18.09
CA ASP A 108 14.02 -17.66 19.06
C ASP A 108 13.35 -17.59 20.43
N GLN A 109 13.45 -18.69 21.19
CA GLN A 109 13.56 -18.66 22.65
C GLN A 109 13.90 -20.06 23.19
N GLN A 110 15.16 -20.17 23.63
CA GLN A 110 15.77 -21.08 24.62
C GLN A 110 15.92 -22.57 24.30
#